data_AF-A0A7W1C1Y9-F1
#
_entry.id   AF-A0A7W1C1Y9-F1
#
_cell.length_a   1.000
_cell.length_b   1.000
_cell.length_c   1.000
_cell.angle_alpha   90.00
_cell.angle_beta   90.00
_cell.angle_gamma   90.00
#
_symmetry.space_group_name_H-M   'P 1'
#
loop_
_entity.id
_entity.type
_entity.pdbx_description
1 polymer ?
#
loop_
_entity_poly.entity_id
_entity_poly.type
_entity_poly.pdbx_seq_one_letter_code
_entity_poly.pdbx_strand_id
1 'polypeptide(L)'
;MNSLASARRSWQLGCVLRLRRGLTLIELVVVIAILGILGVVIVSTTGGSSAALKSDQERINEVASELDLLSRAIAFFEPTKTAISFKQTVGVYPSRLSHLTGGITTAKQNSCGTNYTSGQVALWIGGYYTRELPGFNLEDLLVRSPVNANAQQHGTLAIVIPNVTLSDAQLLDQTVDRDASATAATVRFAPDDGSTPVTVSYLSAIGGC
;
A
#
# COMPACT_ATOMS: atom_id res chain seq x y z
N MET A 1 -50.29 -2.15 -7.71
CA MET A 1 -51.03 -1.15 -6.91
C MET A 1 -49.96 -0.26 -6.29
N ASN A 2 -49.65 0.98 -6.70
CA ASN A 2 -50.40 2.14 -7.21
C ASN A 2 -49.43 2.92 -8.13
N SER A 3 -49.70 3.27 -9.40
CA SER A 3 -50.69 4.19 -10.00
C SER A 3 -50.70 5.61 -9.41
N LEU A 4 -50.76 6.61 -10.31
CA LEU A 4 -50.78 8.09 -10.19
C LEU A 4 -49.41 8.76 -10.41
N ALA A 5 -49.26 9.83 -11.20
CA ALA A 5 -50.15 10.55 -12.11
C ALA A 5 -49.29 11.36 -13.09
N SER A 6 -49.66 11.30 -14.37
CA SER A 6 -49.05 12.05 -15.46
C SER A 6 -49.63 13.47 -15.51
N ALA A 7 -48.78 14.48 -15.34
CA ALA A 7 -49.13 15.88 -15.59
C ALA A 7 -48.32 16.42 -16.79
N ARG A 8 -48.87 16.28 -17.99
CA ARG A 8 -48.38 16.95 -19.20
C ARG A 8 -48.79 18.43 -19.15
N ARG A 9 -47.84 19.35 -18.98
CA ARG A 9 -48.01 20.77 -19.31
C ARG A 9 -47.27 21.08 -20.60
N SER A 10 -48.04 21.21 -21.68
CA SER A 10 -47.57 21.73 -22.97
C SER A 10 -47.49 23.25 -22.90
N TRP A 11 -46.28 23.78 -22.70
CA TRP A 11 -45.98 25.19 -22.95
C TRP A 11 -45.49 25.33 -24.38
N GLN A 12 -46.41 25.65 -25.29
CA GLN A 12 -46.08 26.20 -26.60
C GLN A 12 -46.03 27.72 -26.47
N LEU A 13 -44.83 28.27 -26.29
CA LEU A 13 -44.58 29.69 -26.48
C LEU A 13 -43.40 29.81 -27.45
N GLY A 14 -43.75 30.22 -28.67
CA GLY A 14 -42.87 30.32 -29.81
C GLY A 14 -41.66 31.20 -29.53
N CYS A 15 -40.47 30.63 -29.76
CA CYS A 15 -39.25 31.41 -29.87
C CYS A 15 -39.19 31.98 -31.29
N VAL A 16 -39.25 33.31 -31.38
CA VAL A 16 -39.06 34.07 -32.62
C VAL A 16 -37.62 33.86 -33.08
N LEU A 17 -37.40 33.04 -34.11
CA LEU A 17 -36.12 32.95 -34.81
C LEU A 17 -35.89 34.27 -35.54
N ARG A 18 -35.26 35.24 -34.86
CA ARG A 18 -34.60 36.36 -35.54
C ARG A 18 -33.54 35.78 -36.47
N LEU A 19 -33.74 35.96 -37.78
CA LEU A 19 -32.71 35.69 -38.79
C LEU A 19 -31.44 36.43 -38.40
N ARG A 20 -30.41 35.65 -38.07
CA ARG A 20 -29.09 36.12 -37.69
C ARG A 20 -28.45 36.78 -38.90
N ARG A 21 -28.09 38.06 -38.78
CA ARG A 21 -27.11 38.70 -39.66
C ARG A 21 -25.84 37.85 -39.61
N GLY A 22 -25.29 37.55 -40.78
CA GLY A 22 -24.31 36.50 -41.01
C GLY A 22 -23.16 36.49 -39.99
N LEU A 23 -22.88 35.30 -39.46
CA LEU A 23 -21.60 35.02 -38.83
C LEU A 23 -20.53 35.38 -39.84
N THR A 24 -19.70 36.37 -39.50
CA THR A 24 -18.58 36.72 -40.37
C THR A 24 -17.55 35.58 -40.27
N LEU A 25 -16.92 35.21 -41.39
CA LEU A 25 -15.92 34.13 -41.42
C LEU A 25 -14.81 34.37 -40.39
N ILE A 26 -14.50 35.65 -40.12
CA ILE A 26 -13.51 36.06 -39.14
C ILE A 26 -13.91 35.72 -37.70
N GLU A 27 -15.19 35.78 -37.37
CA GLU A 27 -15.71 35.43 -36.04
C GLU A 27 -15.55 33.92 -35.77
N LEU A 28 -15.79 33.09 -36.78
CA LEU A 28 -15.59 31.64 -36.68
C LEU A 28 -14.11 31.28 -36.50
N VAL A 29 -13.20 31.96 -37.20
CA VAL A 29 -11.75 31.77 -37.05
C VAL A 29 -11.28 32.15 -35.65
N VAL A 30 -11.79 33.25 -35.08
CA VAL A 30 -11.45 33.69 -33.72
C VAL A 30 -11.92 32.67 -32.67
N VAL A 31 -13.13 32.12 -32.81
CA VAL A 31 -13.64 31.10 -31.88
C VAL A 31 -12.78 29.84 -31.93
N ILE A 32 -12.41 29.36 -33.12
CA ILE A 32 -11.55 28.17 -33.26
C ILE A 32 -10.16 28.44 -32.67
N ALA A 33 -9.60 29.63 -32.87
CA ALA A 33 -8.31 30.00 -32.29
C ALA A 33 -8.35 30.02 -30.75
N ILE A 34 -9.40 30.60 -30.15
CA ILE A 34 -9.56 30.63 -28.68
C ILE A 34 -9.72 29.20 -28.14
N LEU A 35 -10.55 28.36 -28.77
CA LEU A 35 -10.73 26.97 -28.37
C LEU A 35 -9.42 26.15 -28.50
N GLY A 36 -8.63 26.40 -29.55
CA GLY A 36 -7.32 25.78 -29.72
C GLY A 36 -6.34 26.14 -28.61
N ILE A 37 -6.26 27.42 -28.25
CA ILE A 37 -5.40 27.89 -27.15
C ILE A 37 -5.84 27.29 -25.81
N LEU A 38 -7.15 27.30 -25.52
CA LEU A 38 -7.69 26.71 -24.30
C LEU A 38 -7.45 25.19 -24.24
N GLY A 39 -7.58 24.50 -25.37
CA GLY A 39 -7.27 23.07 -25.48
C GLY A 39 -5.82 22.75 -25.12
N VAL A 40 -4.86 23.53 -25.63
CA VAL A 40 -3.42 23.33 -25.35
C VAL A 40 -3.11 23.56 -23.87
N VAL A 41 -3.72 24.56 -23.22
CA VAL A 41 -3.53 24.85 -21.79
C VAL A 41 -4.09 23.72 -20.92
N ILE A 42 -5.24 23.15 -21.27
CA ILE A 42 -5.85 22.04 -20.53
C ILE A 42 -5.02 20.75 -20.67
N VAL A 43 -4.53 20.45 -21.88
CA VAL A 43 -3.70 19.25 -22.12
C VAL A 43 -2.35 19.33 -21.42
N SER A 44 -1.72 20.51 -21.39
CA SER A 44 -0.44 20.71 -20.70
C SER A 44 -0.57 20.67 -19.17
N THR A 45 -1.70 21.10 -18.62
CA THR A 45 -1.94 21.06 -17.16
C THR A 45 -2.42 19.69 -16.66
N THR A 46 -3.03 18.86 -17.52
CA THR A 46 -3.54 17.53 -17.14
C THR A 46 -2.64 16.36 -17.57
N GLY A 47 -1.87 16.52 -18.64
CA GLY A 47 -1.10 15.44 -19.27
C GLY A 47 0.27 15.15 -18.64
N GLY A 48 0.92 16.15 -18.00
CA GLY A 48 2.29 15.99 -17.50
C GLY A 48 2.42 15.27 -16.16
N SER A 49 1.51 15.53 -15.21
CA SER A 49 1.62 15.01 -13.84
C SER A 49 0.79 13.76 -13.59
N SER A 50 -0.27 13.52 -14.36
CA SER A 50 -1.21 12.42 -14.09
C SER A 50 -0.66 11.05 -14.47
N ALA A 51 0.23 10.96 -15.46
CA ALA A 51 0.82 9.70 -15.88
C ALA A 51 1.88 9.20 -14.86
N ALA A 52 2.73 10.11 -14.37
CA ALA A 52 3.72 9.79 -13.34
C ALA A 52 3.04 9.40 -12.01
N LEU A 53 2.04 10.16 -11.57
CA LEU A 53 1.31 9.87 -10.32
C LEU A 53 0.56 8.53 -10.37
N LYS A 54 0.00 8.16 -11.53
CA LYS A 54 -0.60 6.83 -11.70
C LYS A 54 0.43 5.71 -11.57
N SER A 55 1.61 5.90 -12.15
CA SER A 55 2.70 4.93 -12.06
C SER A 55 3.18 4.74 -10.61
N ASP A 56 3.28 5.82 -9.83
CA ASP A 56 3.69 5.74 -8.43
C ASP A 56 2.64 5.05 -7.57
N GLN A 57 1.35 5.37 -7.76
CA GLN A 57 0.29 4.70 -7.02
C GLN A 57 0.22 3.20 -7.34
N GLU A 58 0.39 2.79 -8.60
CA GLU A 58 0.42 1.38 -8.99
C GLU A 58 1.60 0.65 -8.34
N ARG A 59 2.80 1.25 -8.34
CA ARG A 59 3.97 0.70 -7.65
C ARG A 59 3.73 0.56 -6.15
N ILE A 60 3.17 1.57 -5.49
CA ILE A 60 2.90 1.53 -4.05
C ILE A 60 1.81 0.50 -3.72
N ASN A 61 0.79 0.34 -4.56
CA ASN A 61 -0.22 -0.70 -4.40
C ASN A 61 0.38 -2.11 -4.49
N GLU A 62 1.30 -2.33 -5.43
CA GLU A 62 2.01 -3.61 -5.54
C GLU A 62 2.85 -3.88 -4.28
N VAL A 63 3.58 -2.88 -3.80
CA VAL A 63 4.40 -2.98 -2.59
C VAL A 63 3.55 -3.25 -1.35
N ALA A 64 2.41 -2.57 -1.20
CA ALA A 64 1.46 -2.83 -0.12
C ALA A 64 0.94 -4.28 -0.17
N SER A 65 0.61 -4.79 -1.35
CA SER A 65 0.19 -6.17 -1.55
C SER A 65 1.28 -7.17 -1.18
N GLU A 66 2.53 -6.92 -1.59
CA GLU A 66 3.66 -7.79 -1.22
C GLU A 66 3.96 -7.75 0.29
N LEU A 67 3.85 -6.58 0.95
CA LEU A 67 4.01 -6.46 2.39
C LEU A 67 2.91 -7.21 3.16
N ASP A 68 1.67 -7.22 2.67
CA ASP A 68 0.59 -8.05 3.23
C ASP A 68 0.90 -9.55 3.06
N LEU A 69 1.34 -9.99 1.88
CA LEU A 69 1.74 -11.38 1.64
C LEU A 69 2.91 -11.80 2.54
N LEU A 70 3.90 -10.93 2.70
CA LEU A 70 5.05 -11.16 3.57
C LEU A 70 4.63 -11.24 5.05
N SER A 71 3.76 -10.34 5.50
CA SER A 71 3.17 -10.37 6.85
C SER A 71 2.42 -11.68 7.10
N ARG A 72 1.65 -12.15 6.12
CA ARG A 72 0.95 -13.43 6.21
C ARG A 72 1.93 -14.61 6.29
N ALA A 73 2.99 -14.60 5.48
CA ALA A 73 4.02 -15.63 5.51
C ALA A 73 4.72 -15.71 6.89
N ILE A 74 4.83 -14.59 7.61
CA ILE A 74 5.43 -14.53 8.95
C ILE A 74 4.47 -15.05 10.02
N ALA A 75 3.28 -14.44 10.13
CA ALA A 75 2.48 -14.49 11.35
C ALA A 75 1.06 -15.05 11.17
N PHE A 76 0.59 -15.29 9.94
CA PHE A 76 -0.79 -15.74 9.71
C PHE A 76 -1.04 -17.09 10.39
N PHE A 77 -2.15 -17.21 11.11
CA PHE A 77 -2.52 -18.47 11.76
C PHE A 77 -3.97 -18.80 11.43
N GLU A 78 -4.17 -19.85 10.64
CA GLU A 78 -5.49 -20.37 10.31
C GLU A 78 -5.52 -21.87 10.60
N PRO A 79 -6.12 -22.31 11.72
CA PRO A 79 -6.04 -23.70 12.17
C PRO A 79 -6.75 -24.67 11.23
N THR A 80 -7.64 -24.17 10.37
CA THR A 80 -8.43 -25.00 9.45
C THR A 80 -7.76 -25.23 8.09
N LYS A 81 -6.66 -24.53 7.81
CA LYS A 81 -5.97 -24.58 6.51
C LYS A 81 -4.58 -25.16 6.64
N THR A 82 -4.04 -25.61 5.50
CA THR A 82 -2.64 -26.00 5.38
C THR A 82 -1.74 -24.92 5.95
N ALA A 83 -0.76 -25.33 6.75
CA ALA A 83 0.18 -24.41 7.36
C ALA A 83 1.08 -23.79 6.29
N ILE A 84 0.79 -22.53 5.96
CA ILE A 84 1.51 -21.74 4.94
C ILE A 84 2.40 -20.65 5.54
N SER A 85 2.30 -20.39 6.84
CA SER A 85 3.13 -19.39 7.52
C SER A 85 4.21 -20.04 8.37
N PHE A 86 5.28 -19.30 8.58
CA PHE A 86 6.39 -19.69 9.45
C PHE A 86 5.91 -19.94 10.89
N LYS A 87 5.05 -19.07 11.43
CA LYS A 87 4.52 -19.24 12.79
C LYS A 87 3.69 -20.51 12.94
N GLN A 88 2.90 -20.87 11.93
CA GLN A 88 2.01 -22.05 12.00
C GLN A 88 2.79 -23.37 11.94
N THR A 89 3.88 -23.42 11.17
CA THR A 89 4.72 -24.63 11.03
C THR A 89 5.76 -24.73 12.14
N VAL A 90 6.56 -23.68 12.36
CA VAL A 90 7.70 -23.69 13.29
C VAL A 90 7.26 -23.39 14.73
N GLY A 91 6.11 -22.74 14.92
CA GLY A 91 5.55 -22.43 16.24
C GLY A 91 6.14 -21.19 16.92
N VAL A 92 7.13 -20.52 16.32
CA VAL A 92 7.73 -19.26 16.78
C VAL A 92 7.86 -18.28 15.61
N TYR A 93 8.05 -16.98 15.90
CA TYR A 93 8.25 -15.98 14.85
C TYR A 93 9.73 -15.85 14.48
N PRO A 94 10.06 -15.59 13.19
CA PRO A 94 11.44 -15.40 12.77
C PRO A 94 11.98 -14.06 13.25
N SER A 95 13.28 -13.99 13.55
CA SER A 95 13.99 -12.72 13.78
C SER A 95 14.51 -12.07 12.50
N ARG A 96 14.49 -12.79 11.38
CA ARG A 96 15.05 -12.34 10.10
C ARG A 96 14.20 -12.78 8.92
N LEU A 97 14.15 -11.97 7.87
CA LEU A 97 13.45 -12.28 6.62
C LEU A 97 14.08 -13.47 5.90
N SER A 98 15.40 -13.61 5.95
CA SER A 98 16.16 -14.73 5.40
C SER A 98 15.81 -16.08 6.02
N HIS A 99 15.10 -16.12 7.15
CA HIS A 99 14.56 -17.36 7.72
C HIS A 99 13.30 -17.87 6.99
N LEU A 100 12.64 -17.01 6.20
CA LEU A 100 11.48 -17.37 5.39
C LEU A 100 11.89 -18.08 4.10
N THR A 101 13.04 -17.70 3.54
CA THR A 101 13.60 -18.23 2.30
C THR A 101 14.62 -19.35 2.55
N GLY A 102 15.56 -19.11 3.47
CA GLY A 102 16.65 -20.01 3.79
C GLY A 102 16.41 -20.84 5.05
N GLY A 103 16.99 -22.04 5.08
CA GLY A 103 16.88 -22.95 6.22
C GLY A 103 17.33 -22.30 7.54
N ILE A 104 16.56 -22.52 8.60
CA ILE A 104 16.94 -22.18 9.97
C ILE A 104 17.87 -23.25 10.55
N THR A 105 18.65 -22.89 11.57
CA THR A 105 19.54 -23.80 12.29
C THR A 105 19.45 -23.52 13.78
N THR A 106 19.94 -24.43 14.62
CA THR A 106 19.98 -24.27 16.08
C THR A 106 20.94 -23.18 16.57
N ALA A 107 21.76 -22.62 15.68
CA ALA A 107 22.62 -21.47 15.97
C ALA A 107 21.92 -20.12 15.69
N LYS A 108 20.82 -20.13 14.94
CA LYS A 108 20.03 -18.93 14.62
C LYS A 108 19.00 -18.67 15.73
N GLN A 109 18.69 -17.40 15.95
CA GLN A 109 17.70 -16.97 16.95
C GLN A 109 16.33 -16.69 16.31
N ASN A 110 15.26 -16.91 17.06
CA ASN A 110 13.91 -16.45 16.74
C ASN A 110 13.68 -15.01 17.22
N SER A 111 12.52 -14.42 16.96
CA SER A 111 12.19 -13.04 17.35
C SER A 111 12.21 -12.78 18.87
N CYS A 112 12.25 -13.85 19.67
CA CYS A 112 12.30 -13.81 21.14
C CYS A 112 13.74 -13.80 21.67
N GLY A 113 14.75 -13.77 20.79
CA GLY A 113 16.16 -13.84 21.17
C GLY A 113 16.64 -15.24 21.59
N THR A 114 15.79 -16.27 21.45
CA THR A 114 16.15 -17.67 21.77
C THR A 114 16.56 -18.43 20.53
N ASN A 115 17.52 -19.34 20.65
CA ASN A 115 17.92 -20.20 19.54
C ASN A 115 16.78 -21.15 19.15
N TYR A 116 16.68 -21.47 17.85
CA TYR A 116 15.73 -22.50 17.42
C TYR A 116 16.07 -23.87 18.01
N THR A 117 15.06 -24.63 18.39
CA THR A 117 15.22 -26.02 18.84
C THR A 117 15.38 -26.97 17.65
N SER A 118 15.93 -28.17 17.87
CA SER A 118 16.01 -29.19 16.82
C SER A 118 14.63 -29.56 16.24
N GLY A 119 13.59 -29.61 17.08
CA GLY A 119 12.22 -29.83 16.64
C GLY A 119 11.71 -28.71 15.74
N GLN A 120 11.98 -27.45 16.08
CA GLN A 120 11.61 -26.30 15.24
C GLN A 120 12.32 -26.32 13.89
N VAL A 121 13.62 -26.66 13.87
CA VAL A 121 14.38 -26.81 12.62
C VAL A 121 13.79 -27.93 11.75
N ALA A 122 13.38 -29.05 12.34
CA ALA A 122 12.75 -30.15 11.61
C ALA A 122 11.34 -29.83 11.06
N LEU A 123 10.63 -28.89 11.70
CA LEU A 123 9.31 -28.42 11.25
C LEU A 123 9.39 -27.33 10.16
N TRP A 124 10.58 -26.81 9.87
CA TRP A 124 10.77 -25.85 8.80
C TRP A 124 10.62 -26.54 7.44
N ILE A 125 9.57 -26.18 6.69
CA ILE A 125 9.30 -26.73 5.36
C ILE A 125 9.85 -25.86 4.22
N GLY A 126 10.24 -24.62 4.54
CA GLY A 126 10.86 -23.66 3.62
C GLY A 126 9.92 -23.01 2.60
N GLY A 127 10.45 -21.99 1.91
CA GLY A 127 9.75 -21.31 0.81
C GLY A 127 8.50 -20.54 1.24
N TYR A 128 8.46 -20.02 2.47
CA TYR A 128 7.29 -19.26 2.96
C TYR A 128 7.08 -17.97 2.19
N TYR A 129 8.15 -17.40 1.64
CA TYR A 129 8.14 -16.22 0.79
C TYR A 129 9.32 -16.32 -0.17
N THR A 130 9.12 -16.02 -1.46
CA THR A 130 10.16 -16.17 -2.49
C THR A 130 10.24 -14.97 -3.44
N ARG A 131 9.42 -13.95 -3.22
CA ARG A 131 9.32 -12.79 -4.11
C ARG A 131 10.17 -11.66 -3.56
N GLU A 132 10.74 -10.86 -4.45
CA GLU A 132 11.41 -9.62 -4.06
C GLU A 132 10.39 -8.48 -4.06
N LEU A 133 10.60 -7.49 -3.18
CA LEU A 133 9.78 -6.29 -3.16
C LEU A 133 10.27 -5.31 -4.24
N PRO A 134 9.39 -4.90 -5.17
CA PRO A 134 9.80 -4.05 -6.28
C PRO A 134 10.16 -2.65 -5.80
N GLY A 135 11.40 -2.21 -6.08
CA GLY A 135 11.83 -0.83 -5.85
C GLY A 135 12.13 -0.44 -4.41
N PHE A 136 12.12 -1.40 -3.47
CA PHE A 136 12.44 -1.15 -2.06
C PHE A 136 13.49 -2.13 -1.55
N ASN A 137 14.44 -1.62 -0.77
CA ASN A 137 15.40 -2.44 -0.05
C ASN A 137 14.82 -2.75 1.33
N LEU A 138 14.69 -4.03 1.66
CA LEU A 138 14.31 -4.46 3.00
C LEU A 138 15.54 -4.73 3.85
N GLU A 139 15.45 -4.38 5.13
CA GLU A 139 16.37 -4.93 6.11
C GLU A 139 16.04 -6.39 6.40
N ASP A 140 17.08 -7.23 6.49
CA ASP A 140 16.90 -8.64 6.84
C ASP A 140 16.38 -8.80 8.29
N LEU A 141 16.64 -7.84 9.17
CA LEU A 141 16.27 -7.91 10.59
C LEU A 141 14.79 -7.57 10.79
N LEU A 142 14.06 -8.44 11.49
CA LEU A 142 12.70 -8.19 11.95
C LEU A 142 12.74 -7.67 13.39
N VAL A 143 12.22 -6.47 13.60
CA VAL A 143 12.29 -5.79 14.89
C VAL A 143 11.04 -6.07 15.71
N ARG A 144 11.19 -6.73 16.85
CA ARG A 144 10.08 -7.03 17.77
C ARG A 144 9.88 -5.90 18.77
N SER A 145 8.62 -5.55 19.03
CA SER A 145 8.24 -4.66 20.13
C SER A 145 7.07 -5.23 20.95
N PRO A 146 7.21 -5.40 22.27
CA PRO A 146 8.42 -5.22 23.06
C PRO A 146 9.42 -6.37 22.83
N VAL A 147 10.72 -6.08 22.95
CA VAL A 147 11.80 -7.05 22.71
C VAL A 147 11.66 -8.30 23.60
N ASN A 148 11.22 -8.11 24.85
CA ASN A 148 11.12 -9.16 25.87
C ASN A 148 9.66 -9.49 26.25
N ALA A 149 8.74 -9.55 25.29
CA ALA A 149 7.36 -9.95 25.61
C ALA A 149 7.29 -11.42 26.06
N ASN A 150 6.78 -11.65 27.26
CA ASN A 150 6.42 -12.97 27.79
C ASN A 150 5.38 -13.66 26.89
N ALA A 151 5.26 -15.00 26.92
CA ALA A 151 4.01 -15.77 27.05
C ALA A 151 2.76 -15.11 26.47
N GLN A 152 2.25 -14.21 27.31
CA GLN A 152 0.92 -13.66 27.27
C GLN A 152 0.88 -12.23 26.71
N GLN A 153 2.02 -11.63 26.41
CA GLN A 153 2.08 -10.26 25.89
C GLN A 153 2.01 -10.28 24.37
N HIS A 154 0.94 -9.67 23.84
CA HIS A 154 0.87 -9.31 22.44
C HIS A 154 1.92 -8.24 22.12
N GLY A 155 2.45 -8.29 20.90
CA GLY A 155 3.43 -7.33 20.42
C GLY A 155 3.28 -7.10 18.92
N THR A 156 4.25 -6.39 18.36
CA THR A 156 4.39 -6.21 16.93
C THR A 156 5.75 -6.71 16.45
N LEU A 157 5.78 -7.13 15.20
CA LEU A 157 7.00 -7.39 14.46
C LEU A 157 7.05 -6.42 13.29
N ALA A 158 8.10 -5.62 13.22
CA ALA A 158 8.30 -4.62 12.19
C ALA A 158 9.18 -5.17 11.06
N ILE A 159 8.71 -5.02 9.82
CA ILE A 159 9.52 -5.10 8.61
C ILE A 159 10.04 -3.69 8.35
N VAL A 160 11.36 -3.52 8.35
CA VAL A 160 12.00 -2.21 8.24
C VAL A 160 12.44 -1.96 6.80
N ILE A 161 12.03 -0.82 6.26
CA ILE A 161 12.34 -0.35 4.90
C ILE A 161 13.06 1.00 5.03
N PRO A 162 14.40 1.01 5.01
CA PRO A 162 15.17 2.24 5.10
C PRO A 162 15.13 3.03 3.78
N ASN A 163 15.55 4.29 3.85
CA ASN A 163 15.76 5.16 2.68
C ASN A 163 14.51 5.39 1.80
N VAL A 164 13.32 5.43 2.39
CA VAL A 164 12.07 5.69 1.67
C VAL A 164 11.84 7.20 1.53
N THR A 165 11.35 7.66 0.38
CA THR A 165 10.97 9.08 0.25
C THR A 165 9.75 9.38 1.11
N LEU A 166 9.65 10.57 1.70
CA LEU A 166 8.49 10.93 2.53
C LEU A 166 7.17 10.80 1.76
N SER A 167 7.16 11.17 0.47
CA SER A 167 5.99 11.05 -0.40
C SER A 167 5.57 9.59 -0.57
N ASP A 168 6.51 8.67 -0.81
CA ASP A 168 6.20 7.24 -0.94
C ASP A 168 5.71 6.65 0.38
N ALA A 169 6.32 7.05 1.51
CA ALA A 169 5.89 6.60 2.83
C ALA A 169 4.45 7.04 3.15
N GLN A 170 4.09 8.29 2.82
CA GLN A 170 2.74 8.81 2.97
C GLN A 170 1.73 8.12 2.05
N LEU A 171 2.10 7.84 0.79
CA LEU A 171 1.24 7.10 -0.13
C LEU A 171 1.05 5.65 0.34
N LEU A 172 2.08 5.02 0.89
CA LEU A 172 2.00 3.67 1.44
C LEU A 172 1.09 3.62 2.67
N ASP A 173 1.24 4.55 3.62
CA ASP A 173 0.35 4.71 4.78
C ASP A 173 -1.11 4.92 4.31
N GLN A 174 -1.31 5.81 3.34
CA GLN A 174 -2.64 6.07 2.79
C GLN A 174 -3.25 4.84 2.10
N THR A 175 -2.41 4.01 1.48
CA THR A 175 -2.86 2.79 0.79
C THR A 175 -3.24 1.70 1.77
N VAL A 176 -2.46 1.52 2.84
CA VAL A 176 -2.63 0.43 3.82
C VAL A 176 -3.66 0.81 4.88
N ASP A 177 -3.50 1.97 5.51
CA ASP A 177 -4.25 2.39 6.69
C ASP A 177 -5.33 3.44 6.39
N ARG A 178 -5.37 3.96 5.15
CA ARG A 178 -6.28 5.04 4.72
C ARG A 178 -6.08 6.35 5.48
N ASP A 179 -4.89 6.54 6.04
CA ASP A 179 -4.43 7.74 6.74
C ASP A 179 -2.98 8.04 6.32
N ALA A 180 -2.48 9.25 6.57
CA ALA A 180 -1.10 9.67 6.26
C ALA A 180 -0.38 10.23 7.50
N SER A 181 -0.83 9.85 8.70
CA SER A 181 -0.43 10.44 9.98
C SER A 181 0.69 9.69 10.71
N ALA A 182 1.06 8.48 10.28
CA ALA A 182 2.14 7.64 10.83
C ALA A 182 2.09 7.31 12.35
N THR A 183 1.03 7.69 13.08
CA THR A 183 1.09 7.75 14.56
C THR A 183 0.52 6.54 15.30
N ALA A 184 -0.35 5.74 14.68
CA ALA A 184 -0.94 4.56 15.33
C ALA A 184 -1.25 3.38 14.38
N ALA A 185 -0.65 3.37 13.20
CA ALA A 185 -1.10 2.54 12.09
C ALA A 185 -0.22 1.30 11.86
N THR A 186 -0.61 0.47 10.88
CA THR A 186 0.17 -0.66 10.35
C THR A 186 1.49 -0.16 9.77
N VAL A 187 1.44 0.94 9.04
CA VAL A 187 2.59 1.64 8.50
C VAL A 187 3.00 2.74 9.47
N ARG A 188 4.29 2.78 9.83
CA ARG A 188 4.88 3.89 10.56
C ARG A 188 6.10 4.36 9.82
N PHE A 189 6.40 5.64 9.88
CA PHE A 189 7.65 6.14 9.33
C PHE A 189 8.19 7.28 10.18
N ALA A 190 9.51 7.33 10.29
CA ALA A 190 10.22 8.36 11.01
C ALA A 190 11.44 8.81 10.20
N PRO A 191 11.80 10.10 10.23
CA PRO A 191 13.04 10.58 9.63
C PRO A 191 14.24 10.01 10.39
N ASP A 192 15.27 9.57 9.65
CA ASP A 192 16.46 8.95 10.26
C ASP A 192 17.29 9.95 11.07
N ASP A 193 17.47 11.17 10.53
CA ASP A 193 18.23 12.28 11.15
C ASP A 193 17.42 13.60 11.17
N GLY A 194 16.08 13.51 11.27
CA GLY A 194 15.21 14.69 11.17
C GLY A 194 15.09 15.29 9.76
N SER A 195 15.56 14.57 8.73
CA SER A 195 15.42 14.90 7.31
C SER A 195 14.91 13.71 6.50
N THR A 196 14.70 13.90 5.20
CA THR A 196 14.43 12.81 4.24
C THR A 196 15.75 12.20 3.76
N PRO A 197 15.87 10.87 3.63
CA PRO A 197 14.79 9.88 3.59
C PRO A 197 14.26 9.45 4.98
N VAL A 198 13.13 8.76 4.98
CA VAL A 198 12.50 8.19 6.18
C VAL A 198 12.69 6.68 6.21
N THR A 199 12.73 6.12 7.42
CA THR A 199 12.61 4.68 7.61
C THR A 199 11.15 4.32 7.84
N VAL A 200 10.61 3.44 7.00
CA VAL A 200 9.27 2.87 7.14
C VAL A 200 9.35 1.58 7.95
N SER A 201 8.44 1.40 8.89
CA SER A 201 8.21 0.18 9.66
C SER A 201 6.81 -0.33 9.36
N TYR A 202 6.70 -1.47 8.69
CA TYR A 202 5.43 -2.17 8.47
C TYR A 202 5.19 -3.17 9.61
N LEU A 203 4.18 -2.93 10.44
CA LEU A 203 3.93 -3.65 11.67
C LEU A 203 2.94 -4.81 11.45
N SER A 204 3.37 -6.03 11.77
CA SER A 204 2.47 -7.16 11.94
C SER A 204 2.18 -7.37 13.43
N ALA A 205 0.92 -7.51 13.80
CA ALA A 205 0.54 -7.97 15.13
C ALA A 205 1.03 -9.41 15.34
N ILE A 206 1.61 -9.69 16.51
CA ILE A 206 2.10 -11.01 16.89
C ILE A 206 1.71 -11.35 18.33
N GLY A 207 1.63 -12.64 18.62
CA GLY A 207 1.50 -13.17 19.97
C GLY A 207 2.81 -13.14 20.78
N GLY A 208 2.74 -13.67 22.00
CA GLY A 208 3.91 -13.82 22.87
C GLY A 208 4.94 -14.84 22.36
N CYS A 209 6.02 -14.91 23.13
CA CYS A 209 7.02 -15.98 23.10
C CYS A 209 6.55 -17.07 24.08
#